data_AF-A0A0P6Y1R4-F1
#
_entry.id   AF-A0A0P6Y1R4-F1
#
_cell.length_a   1.000
_cell.length_b   1.000
_cell.length_c   1.000
_cell.angle_alpha   90.00
_cell.angle_beta   90.00
_cell.angle_gamma   90.00
#
_symmetry.space_group_name_H-M   'P 1'
#
loop_
_entity.id
_entity.type
_entity.pdbx_description
1 polymer ?
#
loop_
_entity_poly.entity_id
_entity_poly.type
_entity_poly.pdbx_seq_one_letter_code
_entity_poly.pdbx_strand_id
1 'polypeptide(L)'
;MLLATTRSALVHVALTARDLAIFETLTQVRFLTATAIEWLHFPDRRPVWEADMQARLKSAAHPPYRVGRVVHRRLHLLAAAGYLSRMVRPTAIRKHTWGGREPDLLSLTEDGALALAATTDDAHMAVESYRVRERSSSVTQHTAEIGEVYAALRVKIATMPGMAMEDWRSDHMTARSYDHLTVVRQRAGGMERVSLPVVPDGTFVLVHPHGRLRVFIEVDRGTRRLETWREKIEAYHAYAGSAELRARYQTDTFVLLTIAPTVAQQQRLMNATAAVLGGASSHYLFTLRAAVHPLRIGGEWQKITAVNRAVVAAGFQRQATEKVSATTSRHVFLQ
;
A
#
# COMPACT_ATOMS: atom_id res chain seq x y z
N MET A 1 17.71 -37.08 22.28
CA MET A 1 16.32 -37.41 21.90
C MET A 1 16.00 -36.66 20.61
N LEU A 2 16.29 -37.28 19.46
CA LEU A 2 16.05 -36.69 18.13
C LEU A 2 14.61 -36.98 17.73
N LEU A 3 13.76 -35.95 17.68
CA LEU A 3 12.42 -36.06 17.13
C LEU A 3 12.56 -36.24 15.61
N ALA A 4 12.42 -37.49 15.15
CA ALA A 4 12.27 -37.82 13.75
C ALA A 4 11.01 -37.10 13.21
N THR A 5 11.24 -36.01 12.48
CA THR A 5 10.15 -35.29 11.81
C THR A 5 9.71 -36.17 10.65
N THR A 6 8.56 -36.81 10.79
CA THR A 6 7.90 -37.59 9.74
C THR A 6 7.67 -36.66 8.56
N ARG A 7 8.52 -36.74 7.52
CA ARG A 7 8.30 -36.08 6.23
C ARG A 7 7.03 -36.67 5.63
N SER A 8 5.92 -35.97 5.79
CA SER A 8 4.67 -36.22 5.06
C SER A 8 5.00 -36.40 3.58
N ALA A 9 4.40 -37.41 2.93
CA ALA A 9 4.56 -37.64 1.50
C ALA A 9 4.29 -36.31 0.76
N LEU A 10 5.33 -35.73 0.16
CA LEU A 10 5.27 -34.41 -0.43
C LEU A 10 4.29 -34.46 -1.61
N VAL A 11 3.26 -33.61 -1.57
CA VAL A 11 2.35 -33.44 -2.70
C VAL A 11 3.16 -32.81 -3.84
N HIS A 12 3.51 -33.61 -4.85
CA HIS A 12 4.19 -33.08 -6.04
C HIS A 12 3.21 -32.28 -6.89
N VAL A 13 3.46 -30.98 -7.01
CA VAL A 13 2.71 -30.06 -7.87
C VAL A 13 3.63 -29.61 -9.00
N ALA A 14 3.26 -29.91 -10.24
CA ALA A 14 3.92 -29.34 -11.41
C ALA A 14 3.67 -27.83 -11.45
N LEU A 15 4.75 -27.03 -11.44
CA LEU A 15 4.70 -25.58 -11.50
C LEU A 15 4.42 -25.11 -12.94
N THR A 16 3.63 -24.06 -13.07
CA THR A 16 3.30 -23.38 -14.33
C THR A 16 3.95 -22.00 -14.34
N ALA A 17 4.05 -21.38 -15.52
CA ALA A 17 4.51 -19.99 -15.64
C ALA A 17 3.72 -19.00 -14.76
N ARG A 18 2.41 -19.26 -14.56
CA ARG A 18 1.57 -18.45 -13.66
C ARG A 18 2.01 -18.55 -12.20
N ASP A 19 2.41 -19.73 -11.74
CA ASP A 19 2.82 -19.90 -10.34
C ASP A 19 4.15 -19.20 -10.08
N LEU A 20 5.08 -19.28 -11.03
CA LEU A 20 6.35 -18.55 -10.97
C LEU A 20 6.11 -17.03 -10.95
N ALA A 21 5.18 -16.53 -11.76
CA ALA A 21 4.78 -15.11 -11.71
C ALA A 21 4.13 -14.69 -10.37
N ILE A 22 3.35 -15.59 -9.74
CA ILE A 22 2.84 -15.37 -8.37
C ILE A 22 4.00 -15.30 -7.38
N PHE A 23 4.98 -16.20 -7.49
CA PHE A 23 6.15 -16.21 -6.60
C PHE A 23 6.97 -14.94 -6.75
N GLU A 24 7.29 -14.53 -7.98
CA GLU A 24 7.99 -13.28 -8.30
C GLU A 24 7.24 -12.06 -7.74
N THR A 25 5.92 -12.06 -7.78
CA THR A 25 5.16 -10.98 -7.16
C THR A 25 5.28 -10.99 -5.63
N LEU A 26 5.24 -12.17 -5.01
CA LEU A 26 5.36 -12.30 -3.55
C LEU A 26 6.77 -11.98 -3.02
N THR A 27 7.79 -11.92 -3.87
CA THR A 27 9.09 -11.33 -3.48
C THR A 27 9.02 -9.81 -3.40
N GLN A 28 8.23 -9.17 -4.27
CA GLN A 28 8.04 -7.71 -4.32
C GLN A 28 7.09 -7.23 -3.22
N VAL A 29 6.10 -8.06 -2.86
CA VAL A 29 5.13 -7.80 -1.80
C VAL A 29 5.04 -8.99 -0.85
N ARG A 30 5.36 -8.79 0.43
CA ARG A 30 5.41 -9.87 1.43
C ARG A 30 4.14 -10.72 1.52
N PHE A 31 2.98 -10.07 1.39
CA PHE A 31 1.68 -10.71 1.55
C PHE A 31 0.70 -10.26 0.47
N LEU A 32 -0.06 -11.22 -0.04
CA LEU A 32 -1.26 -10.95 -0.84
C LEU A 32 -2.45 -11.76 -0.34
N THR A 33 -3.64 -11.22 -0.58
CA THR A 33 -4.89 -11.99 -0.45
C THR A 33 -5.13 -12.81 -1.71
N ALA A 34 -5.97 -13.83 -1.62
CA ALA A 34 -6.41 -14.58 -2.82
C ALA A 34 -7.08 -13.66 -3.87
N THR A 35 -7.80 -12.63 -3.43
CA THR A 35 -8.41 -11.62 -4.31
C THR A 35 -7.37 -10.82 -5.08
N ALA A 36 -6.33 -10.33 -4.40
CA ALA A 36 -5.25 -9.58 -5.04
C ALA A 36 -4.45 -10.45 -6.04
N ILE A 37 -4.23 -11.73 -5.70
CA ILE A 37 -3.63 -12.69 -6.63
C ILE A 37 -4.53 -12.95 -7.85
N GLU A 38 -5.85 -13.07 -7.67
CA GLU A 38 -6.80 -13.21 -8.78
C GLU A 38 -6.74 -12.02 -9.73
N TRP A 39 -6.67 -10.79 -9.20
CA TRP A 39 -6.52 -9.59 -10.02
C TRP A 39 -5.25 -9.61 -10.88
N LEU A 40 -4.12 -10.01 -10.30
CA LEU A 40 -2.81 -9.94 -10.94
C LEU A 40 -2.54 -11.07 -11.93
N HIS A 41 -2.90 -12.30 -11.58
CA HIS A 41 -2.36 -13.50 -12.26
C HIS A 41 -3.43 -14.34 -12.98
N PHE A 42 -4.71 -13.96 -12.86
CA PHE A 42 -5.83 -14.65 -13.50
C PHE A 42 -6.61 -13.68 -14.41
N PRO A 43 -6.02 -13.23 -15.53
CA PRO A 43 -6.66 -12.27 -16.43
C PRO A 43 -7.96 -12.79 -17.04
N ASP A 44 -8.11 -14.10 -17.18
CA ASP A 44 -9.35 -14.77 -17.60
C ASP A 44 -10.51 -14.54 -16.62
N ARG A 45 -10.21 -14.21 -15.36
CA ARG A 45 -11.20 -13.89 -14.32
C ARG A 45 -11.61 -12.42 -14.31
N ARG A 46 -10.96 -11.58 -15.11
CA ARG A 46 -11.22 -10.14 -15.18
C ARG A 46 -12.69 -9.78 -15.41
N PRO A 47 -13.37 -10.32 -16.43
CA PRO A 47 -14.79 -10.00 -16.64
C PRO A 47 -15.67 -10.29 -15.41
N VAL A 48 -15.31 -11.28 -14.59
CA VAL A 48 -16.08 -11.68 -13.41
C VAL A 48 -15.97 -10.64 -12.28
N TRP A 49 -14.75 -10.24 -11.90
CA TRP A 49 -14.60 -9.22 -10.86
C TRP A 49 -14.96 -7.82 -11.34
N GLU A 50 -14.87 -7.53 -12.64
CA GLU A 50 -15.39 -6.28 -13.19
C GLU A 50 -16.91 -6.20 -13.06
N ALA A 51 -17.62 -7.27 -13.46
CA ALA A 51 -19.07 -7.34 -13.32
C ALA A 51 -19.53 -7.22 -11.86
N ASP A 52 -18.86 -7.92 -10.94
CA ASP A 52 -19.14 -7.81 -9.49
C ASP A 52 -18.95 -6.38 -8.99
N MET A 53 -17.84 -5.72 -9.33
CA MET A 53 -17.60 -4.34 -8.91
C MET A 53 -18.63 -3.37 -9.49
N GLN A 54 -19.02 -3.53 -10.75
CA GLN A 54 -20.09 -2.73 -11.35
C GLN A 54 -21.44 -2.95 -10.65
N ALA A 55 -21.75 -4.18 -10.24
CA ALA A 55 -22.95 -4.46 -9.47
C ALA A 55 -22.92 -3.82 -8.08
N ARG A 56 -21.76 -3.79 -7.41
CA ARG A 56 -21.56 -3.07 -6.13
C ARG A 56 -21.78 -1.57 -6.27
N LEU A 57 -21.31 -0.97 -7.36
CA LEU A 57 -21.49 0.46 -7.59
C LEU A 57 -22.97 0.83 -7.79
N LYS A 58 -23.79 -0.12 -8.28
CA LYS A 58 -25.23 0.08 -8.49
C LYS A 58 -26.07 -0.22 -7.24
N SER A 59 -25.58 -1.02 -6.30
CA SER A 59 -26.35 -1.46 -5.13
C SER A 59 -25.52 -1.47 -3.85
N ALA A 60 -26.01 -0.76 -2.83
CA ALA A 60 -25.42 -0.74 -1.50
C ALA A 60 -25.45 -2.11 -0.79
N ALA A 61 -26.34 -3.03 -1.20
CA ALA A 61 -26.56 -4.34 -0.57
C ALA A 61 -25.97 -5.52 -1.38
N HIS A 62 -24.86 -5.31 -2.08
CA HIS A 62 -24.23 -6.37 -2.86
C HIS A 62 -23.37 -7.29 -1.95
N PRO A 63 -23.47 -8.64 -2.08
CA PRO A 63 -22.68 -9.56 -1.26
C PRO A 63 -21.17 -9.35 -1.47
N PRO A 64 -20.31 -9.80 -0.53
CA PRO A 64 -18.86 -9.78 -0.70
C PRO A 64 -18.39 -10.60 -1.91
N TYR A 65 -17.31 -10.14 -2.54
CA TYR A 65 -16.78 -10.75 -3.75
C TYR A 65 -16.24 -12.13 -3.40
N ARG A 66 -16.52 -13.11 -4.27
CA ARG A 66 -16.05 -14.48 -4.08
C ARG A 66 -14.99 -14.80 -5.12
N VAL A 67 -13.78 -15.03 -4.65
CA VAL A 67 -12.66 -15.49 -5.46
C VAL A 67 -13.01 -16.81 -6.14
N GLY A 68 -12.58 -16.97 -7.39
CA GLY A 68 -12.86 -18.16 -8.18
C GLY A 68 -12.41 -19.46 -7.52
N ARG A 69 -13.21 -20.53 -7.62
CA ARG A 69 -12.84 -21.87 -7.09
C ARG A 69 -11.53 -22.39 -7.67
N VAL A 70 -11.26 -22.11 -8.95
CA VAL A 70 -9.99 -22.46 -9.62
C VAL A 70 -8.79 -21.79 -8.95
N VAL A 71 -8.92 -20.51 -8.61
CA VAL A 71 -7.88 -19.74 -7.89
C VAL A 71 -7.63 -20.37 -6.52
N HIS A 72 -8.68 -20.57 -5.72
CA HIS A 72 -8.55 -21.20 -4.41
C HIS A 72 -7.95 -22.60 -4.47
N ARG A 73 -8.38 -23.43 -5.43
CA ARG A 73 -7.82 -24.77 -5.61
C ARG A 73 -6.32 -24.70 -5.93
N ARG A 74 -5.91 -23.80 -6.83
CA ARG A 74 -4.49 -23.66 -7.18
C ARG A 74 -3.65 -23.19 -5.99
N LEU A 75 -4.09 -22.14 -5.30
CA LEU A 75 -3.38 -21.60 -4.13
C LEU A 75 -3.32 -22.61 -2.99
N HIS A 76 -4.37 -23.42 -2.81
CA HIS A 76 -4.35 -24.52 -1.84
C HIS A 76 -3.34 -25.60 -2.20
N LEU A 77 -3.24 -26.00 -3.48
CA LEU A 77 -2.23 -26.96 -3.95
C LEU A 77 -0.81 -26.44 -3.73
N LEU A 78 -0.54 -25.18 -4.08
CA LEU A 78 0.78 -24.56 -3.87
C LEU A 78 1.15 -24.48 -2.38
N ALA A 79 0.16 -24.19 -1.52
CA ALA A 79 0.38 -24.18 -0.07
C ALA A 79 0.59 -25.59 0.50
N ALA A 80 -0.17 -26.58 0.04
CA ALA A 80 -0.02 -27.98 0.45
C ALA A 80 1.32 -28.59 0.00
N ALA A 81 1.85 -28.13 -1.13
CA ALA A 81 3.18 -28.49 -1.63
C ALA A 81 4.33 -27.73 -0.93
N GLY A 82 4.04 -26.83 0.00
CA GLY A 82 5.05 -26.09 0.76
C GLY A 82 5.59 -24.83 0.09
N TYR A 83 5.16 -24.49 -1.14
CA TYR A 83 5.65 -23.30 -1.86
C TYR A 83 5.07 -21.97 -1.33
N LEU A 84 3.86 -22.02 -0.77
CA LEU A 84 3.20 -20.85 -0.17
C LEU A 84 2.85 -21.11 1.30
N SER A 85 3.07 -20.11 2.15
CA SER A 85 2.56 -20.11 3.51
C SER A 85 1.22 -19.38 3.56
N ARG A 86 0.20 -20.04 4.12
CA ARG A 86 -1.14 -19.49 4.32
C ARG A 86 -1.32 -19.09 5.78
N MET A 87 -1.51 -17.80 6.02
CA MET A 87 -1.86 -17.27 7.34
C MET A 87 -3.36 -17.07 7.45
N VAL A 88 -3.98 -17.81 8.38
CA VAL A 88 -5.38 -17.62 8.75
C VAL A 88 -5.46 -16.44 9.71
N ARG A 89 -6.22 -15.41 9.34
CA ARG A 89 -6.39 -14.23 10.19
C ARG A 89 -7.37 -14.53 11.34
N PRO A 90 -7.05 -14.14 12.59
CA PRO A 90 -7.91 -14.42 13.74
C PRO A 90 -9.31 -13.80 13.57
N THR A 91 -10.35 -14.59 13.80
CA THR A 91 -11.76 -14.17 13.72
C THR A 91 -12.14 -13.05 14.70
N ALA A 92 -11.31 -12.73 15.70
CA ALA A 92 -11.54 -11.62 16.63
C ALA A 92 -11.46 -10.23 15.95
N ILE A 93 -10.79 -10.11 14.78
CA ILE A 93 -10.70 -8.88 13.98
C ILE A 93 -11.88 -8.84 12.97
N ARG A 94 -13.09 -9.18 13.42
CA ARG A 94 -14.28 -9.34 12.55
C ARG A 94 -15.02 -8.04 12.24
N LYS A 95 -14.82 -6.98 13.02
CA LYS A 95 -15.72 -5.82 13.02
C LYS A 95 -15.58 -4.88 11.81
N HIS A 96 -14.58 -5.04 10.94
CA HIS A 96 -14.31 -4.08 9.86
C HIS A 96 -14.18 -4.68 8.45
N THR A 97 -14.37 -5.98 8.28
CA THR A 97 -14.46 -6.60 6.94
C THR A 97 -15.90 -6.95 6.60
N TRP A 98 -16.39 -6.35 5.52
CA TRP A 98 -17.60 -6.80 4.81
C TRP A 98 -17.47 -8.29 4.45
N GLY A 99 -18.22 -9.18 5.12
CA GLY A 99 -18.34 -10.59 4.74
C GLY A 99 -17.89 -11.68 5.74
N GLY A 100 -17.52 -11.34 6.99
CA GLY A 100 -17.46 -12.31 8.09
C GLY A 100 -16.23 -13.23 8.19
N ARG A 101 -15.33 -13.22 7.19
CA ARG A 101 -13.98 -13.80 7.28
C ARG A 101 -13.00 -12.94 6.49
N GLU A 102 -11.94 -12.44 7.13
CA GLU A 102 -10.87 -11.80 6.38
C GLU A 102 -10.21 -12.85 5.47
N PRO A 103 -9.95 -12.55 4.19
CA PRO A 103 -9.35 -13.52 3.27
C PRO A 103 -7.98 -13.97 3.80
N ASP A 104 -7.62 -15.23 3.62
CA ASP A 104 -6.30 -15.68 4.09
C ASP A 104 -5.19 -14.90 3.38
N LEU A 105 -4.08 -14.70 4.09
CA LEU A 105 -2.89 -14.07 3.53
C LEU A 105 -1.92 -15.14 3.06
N LEU A 106 -1.33 -14.91 1.90
CA LEU A 106 -0.37 -15.80 1.27
C LEU A 106 0.99 -15.11 1.20
N SER A 107 2.04 -15.85 1.53
CA SER A 107 3.44 -15.44 1.42
C SER A 107 4.26 -16.53 0.76
N LEU A 108 5.37 -16.14 0.14
CA LEU A 108 6.34 -17.07 -0.44
C LEU A 108 7.17 -17.73 0.66
N THR A 109 7.29 -19.06 0.61
CA THR A 109 8.17 -19.82 1.51
C THR A 109 9.59 -19.88 0.97
N GLU A 110 10.49 -20.50 1.75
CA GLU A 110 11.84 -20.83 1.31
C GLU A 110 11.83 -21.80 0.12
N ASP A 111 10.99 -22.83 0.14
CA ASP A 111 10.87 -23.79 -0.97
C ASP A 111 10.30 -23.12 -2.23
N GLY A 112 9.31 -22.22 -2.09
CA GLY A 112 8.78 -21.45 -3.21
C GLY A 112 9.83 -20.51 -3.81
N ALA A 113 10.64 -19.89 -2.95
CA ALA A 113 11.76 -19.04 -3.35
C ALA A 113 12.84 -19.81 -4.12
N LEU A 114 13.22 -20.99 -3.63
CA LEU A 114 14.18 -21.88 -4.29
C LEU A 114 13.63 -22.38 -5.64
N ALA A 115 12.34 -22.72 -5.69
CA ALA A 115 11.70 -23.13 -6.93
C ALA A 115 11.67 -22.02 -7.98
N LEU A 116 11.46 -20.77 -7.57
CA LEU A 116 11.57 -19.60 -8.45
C LEU A 116 13.01 -19.45 -8.97
N ALA A 117 13.99 -19.43 -8.08
CA ALA A 117 15.40 -19.29 -8.44
C ALA A 117 15.89 -20.38 -9.40
N ALA A 118 15.41 -21.62 -9.26
CA ALA A 118 15.77 -22.72 -10.16
C ALA A 118 15.26 -22.54 -11.61
N THR A 119 14.31 -21.64 -11.83
CA THR A 119 13.71 -21.37 -13.16
C THR A 119 14.19 -20.07 -13.79
N THR A 120 14.86 -19.21 -13.02
CA THR A 120 15.41 -17.95 -13.50
C THR A 120 16.92 -18.14 -13.67
N ASP A 121 17.46 -17.91 -14.86
CA ASP A 121 18.93 -17.95 -15.11
C ASP A 121 19.70 -16.87 -14.33
N ASP A 122 19.00 -16.06 -13.54
CA ASP A 122 19.57 -14.99 -12.75
C ASP A 122 20.04 -15.50 -11.38
N ALA A 123 21.30 -15.94 -11.33
CA ALA A 123 22.01 -16.35 -10.12
C ALA A 123 22.07 -15.25 -9.03
N HIS A 124 21.65 -14.01 -9.34
CA HIS A 124 21.70 -12.87 -8.44
C HIS A 124 20.35 -12.46 -7.85
N MET A 125 19.26 -13.16 -8.17
CA MET A 125 18.02 -12.95 -7.41
C MET A 125 18.22 -13.50 -5.99
N ALA A 126 18.58 -12.61 -5.06
CA ALA A 126 18.44 -12.86 -3.64
C ALA A 126 16.95 -13.02 -3.33
N VAL A 127 16.43 -14.23 -3.52
CA VAL A 127 15.03 -14.52 -3.24
C VAL A 127 14.86 -14.55 -1.73
N GLU A 128 14.49 -13.39 -1.18
CA GLU A 128 14.23 -13.28 0.23
C GLU A 128 12.95 -14.04 0.57
N SER A 129 13.12 -15.26 1.09
CA SER A 129 12.01 -15.96 1.71
C SER A 129 11.61 -15.22 2.97
N TYR A 130 10.33 -14.86 3.06
CA TYR A 130 9.81 -14.23 4.25
C TYR A 130 9.37 -15.29 5.24
N ARG A 131 10.19 -15.54 6.28
CA ARG A 131 9.70 -16.29 7.44
C ARG A 131 8.69 -15.44 8.18
N VAL A 132 7.45 -15.91 8.21
CA VAL A 132 6.38 -15.38 9.06
C VAL A 132 6.84 -15.53 10.51
N ARG A 133 7.48 -14.49 11.04
CA ARG A 133 7.61 -14.33 12.49
C ARG A 133 6.23 -14.05 13.06
N GLU A 134 6.00 -14.44 14.31
CA GLU A 134 4.89 -13.92 15.10
C GLU A 134 5.07 -12.40 15.23
N ARG A 135 4.57 -11.66 14.24
CA ARG A 135 4.39 -10.22 14.31
C ARG A 135 3.01 -9.96 14.88
N SER A 136 2.84 -8.77 15.46
CA SER A 136 1.50 -8.34 15.82
C SER A 136 0.59 -8.41 14.59
N SER A 137 -0.62 -8.91 14.76
CA SER A 137 -1.65 -9.00 13.70
C SER A 137 -1.85 -7.66 12.98
N SER A 138 -1.64 -6.55 13.71
CA SER A 138 -1.65 -5.18 13.21
C SER A 138 -0.61 -4.91 12.12
N VAL A 139 0.64 -5.36 12.29
CA VAL A 139 1.70 -5.15 11.28
C VAL A 139 1.43 -5.99 10.04
N THR A 140 1.06 -7.27 10.23
CA THR A 140 0.72 -8.17 9.13
C THR A 140 -0.46 -7.63 8.30
N GLN A 141 -1.47 -7.07 8.98
CA GLN A 141 -2.62 -6.45 8.33
C GLN A 141 -2.23 -5.23 7.50
N HIS A 142 -1.37 -4.36 8.04
CA HIS A 142 -0.86 -3.18 7.33
C HIS A 142 -0.08 -3.57 6.07
N THR A 143 0.84 -4.54 6.18
CA THR A 143 1.59 -5.05 5.02
C THR A 143 0.67 -5.69 3.96
N ALA A 144 -0.39 -6.38 4.37
CA ALA A 144 -1.37 -6.93 3.43
C ALA A 144 -2.16 -5.84 2.69
N GLU A 145 -2.52 -4.75 3.37
CA GLU A 145 -3.19 -3.59 2.75
C GLU A 145 -2.28 -2.88 1.73
N ILE A 146 -0.98 -2.81 1.99
CA ILE A 146 0.02 -2.33 1.02
C ILE A 146 0.06 -3.25 -0.22
N GLY A 147 0.06 -4.57 -0.01
CA GLY A 147 0.01 -5.53 -1.11
C GLY A 147 -1.25 -5.42 -1.97
N GLU A 148 -2.39 -5.14 -1.36
CA GLU A 148 -3.66 -4.89 -2.07
C GLU A 148 -3.61 -3.60 -2.90
N VAL A 149 -3.01 -2.53 -2.38
CA VAL A 149 -2.76 -1.28 -3.12
C VAL A 149 -1.85 -1.54 -4.32
N TYR A 150 -0.74 -2.25 -4.11
CA TYR A 150 0.15 -2.67 -5.19
C TYR A 150 -0.59 -3.42 -6.29
N ALA A 151 -1.40 -4.43 -5.93
CA ALA A 151 -2.13 -5.24 -6.89
C ALA A 151 -3.13 -4.39 -7.70
N ALA A 152 -3.89 -3.52 -7.02
CA ALA A 152 -4.84 -2.63 -7.67
C ALA A 152 -4.14 -1.66 -8.64
N LEU A 153 -3.04 -1.03 -8.22
CA LEU A 153 -2.26 -0.11 -9.05
C LEU A 153 -1.65 -0.83 -10.26
N ARG A 154 -1.00 -1.98 -10.05
CA ARG A 154 -0.32 -2.70 -11.13
C ARG A 154 -1.29 -3.14 -12.22
N VAL A 155 -2.45 -3.69 -11.82
CA VAL A 155 -3.49 -4.07 -12.79
C VAL A 155 -4.04 -2.82 -13.48
N LYS A 156 -4.42 -1.77 -12.74
CA LYS A 156 -4.95 -0.52 -13.33
C LYS A 156 -3.99 0.07 -14.36
N ILE A 157 -2.72 0.24 -14.00
CA ILE A 157 -1.69 0.83 -14.86
C ILE A 157 -1.46 -0.03 -16.10
N ALA A 158 -1.44 -1.36 -15.96
CA ALA A 158 -1.30 -2.27 -17.10
C ALA A 158 -2.46 -2.20 -18.11
N THR A 159 -3.62 -1.62 -17.74
CA THR A 159 -4.72 -1.38 -18.68
C THR A 159 -4.61 -0.08 -19.46
N MET A 160 -3.62 0.77 -19.13
CA MET A 160 -3.48 2.11 -19.69
C MET A 160 -2.39 2.11 -20.77
N PRO A 161 -2.73 2.42 -22.04
CA PRO A 161 -1.76 2.43 -23.13
C PRO A 161 -0.58 3.37 -22.85
N GLY A 162 0.64 2.87 -23.06
CA GLY A 162 1.87 3.66 -22.90
C GLY A 162 2.28 3.94 -21.45
N MET A 163 1.56 3.40 -20.46
CA MET A 163 1.94 3.49 -19.06
C MET A 163 2.57 2.19 -18.53
N ALA A 164 3.47 2.33 -17.56
CA ALA A 164 4.03 1.20 -16.82
C ALA A 164 4.30 1.55 -15.36
N MET A 165 4.35 0.52 -14.51
CA MET A 165 4.74 0.62 -13.11
C MET A 165 6.07 -0.10 -12.92
N GLU A 166 7.11 0.66 -12.55
CA GLU A 166 8.49 0.16 -12.41
C GLU A 166 9.05 0.41 -11.00
N ASP A 167 10.15 -0.26 -10.65
CA ASP A 167 10.91 -0.07 -9.39
C ASP A 167 10.01 0.01 -8.15
N TRP A 168 9.07 -0.94 -8.05
CA TRP A 168 8.25 -1.08 -6.85
C TRP A 168 9.11 -1.51 -5.66
N ARG A 169 8.99 -0.79 -4.55
CA ARG A 169 9.63 -1.11 -3.27
C ARG A 169 8.58 -1.00 -2.17
N SER A 170 8.27 -2.10 -1.50
CA SER A 170 7.31 -2.09 -0.38
C SER A 170 7.96 -1.78 0.97
N ASP A 171 7.14 -1.64 2.02
CA ASP A 171 7.49 -1.30 3.40
C ASP A 171 8.77 -1.98 3.91
N HIS A 172 8.94 -3.25 3.56
CA HIS A 172 10.07 -4.03 4.03
C HIS A 172 11.40 -3.69 3.38
N MET A 173 11.37 -3.15 2.17
CA MET A 173 12.54 -2.67 1.45
C MET A 173 12.84 -1.25 1.91
N THR A 174 11.81 -0.40 2.03
CA THR A 174 11.95 1.00 2.42
C THR A 174 12.37 1.16 3.89
N ALA A 175 11.92 0.27 4.78
CA ALA A 175 12.28 0.33 6.20
C ALA A 175 13.72 -0.15 6.52
N ARG A 176 14.42 -0.80 5.57
CA ARG A 176 15.79 -1.28 5.78
C ARG A 176 16.84 -0.19 5.64
N SER A 177 16.57 0.80 4.79
CA SER A 177 17.46 1.91 4.51
C SER A 177 16.62 3.13 4.16
N TYR A 178 16.58 4.11 5.05
CA TYR A 178 15.80 5.33 4.90
C TYR A 178 16.63 6.57 5.24
N ASP A 179 16.18 7.72 4.77
CA ASP A 179 16.86 9.01 4.98
C ASP A 179 16.27 9.69 6.21
N HIS A 180 17.09 10.56 6.80
CA HIS A 180 16.70 11.46 7.88
C HIS A 180 16.85 12.89 7.42
N LEU A 181 15.80 13.68 7.58
CA LEU A 181 15.76 15.08 7.16
C LEU A 181 15.70 15.96 8.39
N THR A 182 16.55 16.99 8.42
CA THR A 182 16.51 18.00 9.49
C THR A 182 15.43 19.02 9.17
N VAL A 183 14.38 19.05 10.00
CA VAL A 183 13.29 20.02 9.90
C VAL A 183 13.44 21.06 11.02
N VAL A 184 13.25 22.33 10.69
CA VAL A 184 13.18 23.44 11.65
C VAL A 184 11.72 23.77 11.90
N ARG A 185 11.26 23.71 13.15
CA ARG A 185 9.88 24.07 13.53
C ARG A 185 9.84 25.04 14.70
N GLN A 186 8.83 25.89 14.72
CA GLN A 186 8.60 26.82 15.82
C GLN A 186 7.85 26.11 16.96
N ARG A 187 8.38 26.20 18.19
CA ARG A 187 7.75 25.76 19.43
C ARG A 187 7.67 26.91 20.43
N ALA A 188 6.94 26.72 21.52
CA ALA A 188 6.76 27.74 22.57
C ALA A 188 8.09 28.28 23.15
N GLY A 189 9.17 27.50 23.10
CA GLY A 189 10.51 27.89 23.55
C GLY A 189 11.47 28.37 22.46
N GLY A 190 11.01 28.56 21.22
CA GLY A 190 11.84 29.00 20.09
C GLY A 190 11.88 28.01 18.92
N MET A 191 12.90 28.14 18.07
CA MET A 191 13.11 27.25 16.92
C MET A 191 13.74 25.93 17.37
N GLU A 192 13.12 24.81 17.01
CA GLU A 192 13.60 23.46 17.28
C GLU A 192 14.06 22.82 15.96
N ARG A 193 15.25 22.20 15.97
CA ARG A 193 15.74 21.33 14.88
C ARG A 193 15.45 19.89 15.24
N VAL A 194 14.74 19.18 14.38
CA VAL A 194 14.38 17.77 14.59
C VAL A 194 14.79 16.96 13.38
N SER A 195 15.42 15.81 13.64
CA SER A 195 15.72 14.82 12.60
C SER A 195 14.51 13.89 12.43
N LEU A 196 13.86 13.93 11.27
CA LEU A 196 12.66 13.14 10.98
C LEU A 196 12.96 12.11 9.88
N PRO A 197 12.53 10.85 10.05
CA PRO A 197 12.77 9.80 9.06
C PRO A 197 11.78 9.88 7.89
N VAL A 198 12.25 9.56 6.68
CA VAL A 198 11.40 9.42 5.49
C VAL A 198 11.27 7.94 5.12
N VAL A 199 10.18 7.33 5.58
CA VAL A 199 9.89 5.90 5.35
C VAL A 199 8.51 5.74 4.72
N PRO A 200 8.41 5.63 3.38
CA PRO A 200 7.15 5.31 2.73
C PRO A 200 6.71 3.87 2.99
N ASP A 201 5.40 3.64 3.08
CA ASP A 201 4.83 2.29 3.15
C ASP A 201 5.04 1.53 1.82
N GLY A 202 5.18 2.27 0.71
CA GLY A 202 5.66 1.74 -0.55
C GLY A 202 6.04 2.84 -1.53
N THR A 203 6.80 2.51 -2.57
CA THR A 203 7.13 3.45 -3.64
C THR A 203 7.28 2.75 -4.98
N PHE A 204 7.02 3.47 -6.07
CA PHE A 204 7.27 3.01 -7.43
C PHE A 204 7.55 4.20 -8.37
N VAL A 205 7.97 3.89 -9.59
CA VAL A 205 8.01 4.85 -10.71
C VAL A 205 6.81 4.59 -11.62
N LEU A 206 5.98 5.61 -11.79
CA LEU A 206 5.01 5.65 -12.87
C LEU A 206 5.72 6.11 -14.15
N VAL A 207 5.71 5.26 -15.17
CA VAL A 207 6.19 5.61 -16.51
C VAL A 207 4.98 6.03 -17.35
N HIS A 208 5.11 7.17 -18.01
CA HIS A 208 4.13 7.77 -18.91
C HIS A 208 4.82 8.18 -20.21
N PRO A 209 4.12 8.29 -21.36
CA PRO A 209 4.73 8.76 -22.61
C PRO A 209 5.42 10.13 -22.53
N HIS A 210 5.09 10.94 -21.51
CA HIS A 210 5.67 12.27 -21.29
C HIS A 210 6.69 12.34 -20.16
N GLY A 211 7.04 11.21 -19.53
CA GLY A 211 8.06 11.19 -18.50
C GLY A 211 7.87 10.15 -17.43
N ARG A 212 8.64 10.28 -16.37
CA ARG A 212 8.69 9.37 -15.23
C ARG A 212 8.39 10.13 -13.96
N LEU A 213 7.63 9.51 -13.07
CA LEU A 213 7.23 10.13 -11.81
C LEU A 213 7.39 9.15 -10.66
N ARG A 214 8.19 9.55 -9.67
CA ARG A 214 8.29 8.82 -8.40
C ARG A 214 7.01 9.02 -7.60
N VAL A 215 6.41 7.91 -7.16
CA VAL A 215 5.22 7.91 -6.30
C VAL A 215 5.58 7.24 -4.98
N PHE A 216 5.24 7.89 -3.87
CA PHE A 216 5.27 7.35 -2.51
C PHE A 216 3.86 7.01 -2.07
N ILE A 217 3.71 5.92 -1.33
CA ILE A 217 2.46 5.38 -0.84
C ILE A 217 2.44 5.44 0.70
N GLU A 218 1.31 5.89 1.24
CA GLU A 218 0.97 5.82 2.65
C GLU A 218 -0.38 5.14 2.81
N VAL A 219 -0.44 4.07 3.59
CA VAL A 219 -1.69 3.39 3.92
C VAL A 219 -2.06 3.77 5.35
N ASP A 220 -3.01 4.68 5.54
CA ASP A 220 -3.47 5.02 6.88
C ASP A 220 -4.51 4.01 7.37
N ARG A 221 -4.36 3.60 8.63
CA ARG A 221 -5.29 2.69 9.32
C ARG A 221 -6.19 3.41 10.32
N GLY A 222 -6.06 4.73 10.45
CA GLY A 222 -6.83 5.55 11.38
C GLY A 222 -6.42 5.41 12.85
N THR A 223 -5.34 4.68 13.14
CA THR A 223 -4.84 4.42 14.50
C THR A 223 -3.66 5.30 14.89
N ARG A 224 -3.03 6.00 13.93
CA ARG A 224 -1.89 6.87 14.18
C ARG A 224 -2.35 8.19 14.82
N ARG A 225 -1.51 8.75 15.70
CA ARG A 225 -1.71 10.10 16.23
C ARG A 225 -1.54 11.10 15.09
N LEU A 226 -2.35 12.16 15.09
CA LEU A 226 -2.29 13.20 14.04
C LEU A 226 -0.95 13.95 14.04
N GLU A 227 -0.28 14.05 15.19
CA GLU A 227 1.06 14.62 15.31
C GLU A 227 2.09 13.81 14.51
N THR A 228 2.10 12.49 14.64
CA THR A 228 2.97 11.60 13.85
C THR A 228 2.73 11.75 12.35
N TRP A 229 1.48 12.00 11.93
CA TRP A 229 1.17 12.32 10.54
C TRP A 229 1.78 13.66 10.10
N ARG A 230 1.69 14.70 10.93
CA ARG A 230 2.30 16.01 10.63
C ARG A 230 3.81 15.90 10.48
N GLU A 231 4.49 15.23 11.41
CA GLU A 231 5.93 14.98 11.34
C GLU A 231 6.30 14.24 10.05
N LYS A 232 5.48 13.27 9.63
CA LYS A 232 5.69 12.57 8.37
C LYS A 232 5.56 13.50 7.15
N ILE A 233 4.57 14.39 7.14
CA ILE A 233 4.41 15.39 6.07
C ILE A 233 5.54 16.42 6.10
N GLU A 234 5.99 16.86 7.27
CA GLU A 234 7.16 17.74 7.43
C GLU A 234 8.40 17.11 6.81
N ALA A 235 8.65 15.82 7.11
CA ALA A 235 9.76 15.07 6.53
C ALA A 235 9.66 14.96 5.00
N TYR A 236 8.49 14.59 4.46
CA TYR A 236 8.27 14.54 3.02
C TYR A 236 8.42 15.90 2.34
N HIS A 237 7.91 16.96 2.96
CA HIS A 237 8.01 18.30 2.42
C HIS A 237 9.47 18.77 2.34
N ALA A 238 10.27 18.52 3.39
CA ALA A 238 11.70 18.79 3.39
C ALA A 238 12.49 17.88 2.43
N TYR A 239 11.99 16.67 2.16
CA TYR A 239 12.64 15.72 1.25
C TYR A 239 12.51 16.12 -0.22
N ALA A 240 11.43 16.82 -0.60
CA ALA A 240 11.26 17.32 -1.96
C ALA A 240 12.38 18.33 -2.31
N GLY A 241 13.10 18.09 -3.41
CA GLY A 241 14.26 18.89 -3.84
C GLY A 241 15.55 18.67 -3.02
N SER A 242 15.54 17.77 -2.04
CA SER A 242 16.71 17.45 -1.21
C SER A 242 17.80 16.69 -1.98
N ALA A 243 19.03 16.73 -1.48
CA ALA A 243 20.14 15.96 -2.06
C ALA A 243 19.95 14.45 -1.82
N GLU A 244 19.34 14.09 -0.70
CA GLU A 244 19.03 12.73 -0.28
C GLU A 244 18.03 12.07 -1.23
N LEU A 245 16.96 12.78 -1.63
CA LEU A 245 16.00 12.30 -2.62
C LEU A 245 16.66 12.04 -3.98
N ARG A 246 17.49 12.99 -4.46
CA ARG A 246 18.26 12.85 -5.70
C ARG A 246 19.20 11.65 -5.62
N ALA A 247 19.95 11.51 -4.53
CA ALA A 247 20.92 10.44 -4.35
C ALA A 247 20.24 9.06 -4.33
N ARG A 248 19.11 8.92 -3.64
CA ARG A 248 18.42 7.63 -3.50
C ARG A 248 17.56 7.24 -4.71
N TYR A 249 16.81 8.20 -5.25
CA TYR A 249 15.74 7.91 -6.22
C TYR A 249 15.97 8.56 -7.59
N GLN A 250 17.07 9.30 -7.78
CA GLN A 250 17.43 9.96 -9.04
C GLN A 250 16.31 10.88 -9.55
N THR A 251 15.66 11.60 -8.63
CA THR A 251 14.59 12.56 -8.92
C THR A 251 14.67 13.73 -7.94
N ASP A 252 14.15 14.88 -8.34
CA ASP A 252 13.99 16.07 -7.48
C ASP A 252 12.59 16.17 -6.88
N THR A 253 11.63 15.39 -7.39
CA THR A 253 10.23 15.48 -6.98
C THR A 253 9.57 14.11 -6.92
N PHE A 254 8.45 14.05 -6.22
CA PHE A 254 7.59 12.88 -6.11
C PHE A 254 6.14 13.30 -5.90
N VAL A 255 5.24 12.33 -5.99
CA VAL A 255 3.85 12.43 -5.54
C VAL A 255 3.64 11.50 -4.34
N LEU A 256 3.02 12.00 -3.28
CA LEU A 256 2.59 11.21 -2.14
C LEU A 256 1.11 10.84 -2.29
N LEU A 257 0.80 9.55 -2.46
CA LEU A 257 -0.56 9.03 -2.43
C LEU A 257 -0.88 8.44 -1.06
N THR A 258 -1.85 9.03 -0.39
CA THR A 258 -2.35 8.59 0.91
C THR A 258 -3.68 7.87 0.76
N ILE A 259 -3.77 6.63 1.24
CA ILE A 259 -4.97 5.81 1.27
C ILE A 259 -5.56 5.91 2.68
N ALA A 260 -6.70 6.57 2.82
CA ALA A 260 -7.39 6.73 4.09
C ALA A 260 -8.52 5.70 4.26
N PRO A 261 -8.80 5.22 5.49
CA PRO A 261 -9.80 4.17 5.70
C PRO A 261 -11.23 4.69 5.56
N THR A 262 -11.48 5.98 5.83
CA THR A 262 -12.80 6.62 5.79
C THR A 262 -12.70 8.06 5.29
N VAL A 263 -13.82 8.63 4.84
CA VAL A 263 -13.90 10.05 4.43
C VAL A 263 -13.52 10.99 5.57
N ALA A 264 -14.01 10.72 6.79
CA ALA A 264 -13.67 11.53 7.96
C ALA A 264 -12.16 11.52 8.24
N GLN A 265 -11.52 10.35 8.14
CA GLN A 265 -10.08 10.24 8.33
C GLN A 265 -9.31 10.89 7.19
N GLN A 266 -9.75 10.71 5.93
CA GLN A 266 -9.19 11.41 4.76
C GLN A 266 -9.15 12.91 4.99
N GLN A 267 -10.28 13.52 5.37
CA GLN A 267 -10.35 14.96 5.62
C GLN A 267 -9.42 15.40 6.76
N ARG A 268 -9.31 14.60 7.84
CA ARG A 268 -8.39 14.89 8.94
C ARG A 268 -6.93 14.91 8.49
N LEU A 269 -6.52 13.94 7.68
CA LEU A 269 -5.17 13.87 7.12
C LEU A 269 -4.91 15.03 6.14
N MET A 270 -5.90 15.38 5.30
CA MET A 270 -5.80 16.52 4.39
C MET A 270 -5.65 17.85 5.13
N ASN A 271 -6.44 18.07 6.20
CA ASN A 271 -6.33 19.28 7.01
C ASN A 271 -4.97 19.36 7.73
N ALA A 272 -4.47 18.24 8.26
CA ALA A 272 -3.15 18.20 8.89
C ALA A 272 -2.02 18.44 7.88
N THR A 273 -2.15 17.90 6.67
CA THR A 273 -1.21 18.12 5.56
C THR A 273 -1.23 19.60 5.14
N ALA A 274 -2.42 20.17 4.94
CA ALA A 274 -2.60 21.60 4.61
C ALA A 274 -2.00 22.53 5.67
N ALA A 275 -2.11 22.17 6.96
CA ALA A 275 -1.50 22.94 8.04
C ALA A 275 0.04 22.99 7.95
N VAL A 276 0.67 21.90 7.50
CA VAL A 276 2.13 21.84 7.29
C VAL A 276 2.52 22.59 6.02
N LEU A 277 1.82 22.36 4.90
CA LEU A 277 2.17 22.96 3.60
C LEU A 277 1.86 24.46 3.52
N GLY A 278 0.84 24.93 4.23
CA GLY A 278 0.39 26.32 4.19
C GLY A 278 -0.29 26.77 2.89
N GLY A 279 -0.42 25.90 1.89
CA GLY A 279 -0.99 26.23 0.59
C GLY A 279 -1.50 25.03 -0.21
N ALA A 280 -1.95 25.31 -1.43
CA ALA A 280 -2.38 24.29 -2.39
C ALA A 280 -1.21 23.38 -2.78
N SER A 281 -1.49 22.12 -3.11
CA SER A 281 -0.48 21.22 -3.65
C SER A 281 -1.08 20.11 -4.51
N SER A 282 -0.47 19.88 -5.67
CA SER A 282 -0.72 18.72 -6.54
C SER A 282 0.15 17.51 -6.20
N HIS A 283 1.14 17.65 -5.32
CA HIS A 283 2.06 16.57 -4.95
C HIS A 283 1.51 15.67 -3.84
N TYR A 284 0.45 16.08 -3.15
CA TYR A 284 -0.16 15.34 -2.04
C TYR A 284 -1.57 14.92 -2.43
N LEU A 285 -1.72 13.64 -2.73
CA LEU A 285 -2.95 13.03 -3.20
C LEU A 285 -3.55 12.12 -2.14
N PHE A 286 -4.87 12.09 -2.09
CA PHE A 286 -5.63 11.33 -1.11
C PHE A 286 -6.69 10.50 -1.79
N THR A 287 -6.88 9.27 -1.35
CA THR A 287 -7.98 8.41 -1.79
C THR A 287 -8.51 7.57 -0.64
N LEU A 288 -9.66 6.94 -0.85
CA LEU A 288 -10.26 6.04 0.13
C LEU A 288 -9.80 4.61 -0.08
N ARG A 289 -9.68 3.86 1.00
CA ARG A 289 -9.48 2.40 0.94
C ARG A 289 -10.54 1.71 0.10
N ALA A 290 -11.79 2.18 0.15
CA ALA A 290 -12.89 1.65 -0.68
C ALA A 290 -12.69 1.85 -2.19
N ALA A 291 -11.78 2.74 -2.60
CA ALA A 291 -11.40 2.94 -3.99
C ALA A 291 -10.19 2.08 -4.40
N VAL A 292 -9.58 1.32 -3.48
CA VAL A 292 -8.51 0.37 -3.79
C VAL A 292 -9.11 -0.86 -4.47
N HIS A 293 -9.23 -0.75 -5.79
CA HIS A 293 -9.66 -1.80 -6.70
C HIS A 293 -9.16 -1.46 -8.11
N PRO A 294 -8.78 -2.44 -8.96
CA PRO A 294 -8.26 -2.17 -10.31
C PRO A 294 -9.12 -1.22 -11.16
N LEU A 295 -10.44 -1.26 -11.00
CA LEU A 295 -11.36 -0.36 -11.74
C LEU A 295 -11.51 1.05 -11.18
N ARG A 296 -11.19 1.26 -9.90
CA ARG A 296 -11.51 2.51 -9.19
C ARG A 296 -10.29 3.33 -8.79
N ILE A 297 -9.17 2.65 -8.53
CA ILE A 297 -7.94 3.33 -8.11
C ILE A 297 -7.48 4.28 -9.23
N GLY A 298 -7.10 5.51 -8.84
CA GLY A 298 -6.78 6.59 -9.77
C GLY A 298 -7.98 7.43 -10.23
N GLY A 299 -9.21 6.94 -10.07
CA GLY A 299 -10.41 7.65 -10.50
C GLY A 299 -10.89 8.70 -9.49
N GLU A 300 -10.70 8.49 -8.20
CA GLU A 300 -11.27 9.31 -7.11
C GLU A 300 -10.18 9.92 -6.22
N TRP A 301 -9.05 10.30 -6.81
CA TRP A 301 -7.98 10.95 -6.06
C TRP A 301 -8.35 12.41 -5.80
N GLN A 302 -8.00 12.90 -4.62
CA GLN A 302 -8.25 14.28 -4.19
C GLN A 302 -6.92 14.97 -3.91
N LYS A 303 -6.82 16.24 -4.30
CA LYS A 303 -5.69 17.11 -3.97
C LYS A 303 -6.16 18.32 -3.15
N ILE A 304 -5.21 18.98 -2.49
CA ILE A 304 -5.47 20.22 -1.74
C ILE A 304 -5.38 21.39 -2.73
N THR A 305 -6.47 22.15 -2.89
CA THR A 305 -6.53 23.30 -3.82
C THR A 305 -6.49 24.66 -3.11
N ALA A 306 -6.86 24.72 -1.84
CA ALA A 306 -6.72 25.91 -1.01
C ALA A 306 -6.66 25.52 0.47
N VAL A 307 -6.11 26.43 1.29
CA VAL A 307 -6.04 26.29 2.74
C VAL A 307 -6.74 27.48 3.36
N ASN A 308 -7.77 27.22 4.17
CA ASN A 308 -8.46 28.26 4.92
C ASN A 308 -7.99 28.21 6.37
N ARG A 309 -7.62 29.38 6.90
CA ARG A 309 -7.20 29.57 8.29
C ARG A 309 -8.22 30.46 8.96
N ALA A 310 -8.87 29.95 10.00
CA ALA A 310 -9.82 30.70 10.80
C ALA A 310 -9.37 30.74 12.25
N VAL A 311 -9.30 31.94 12.83
CA VAL A 311 -9.08 32.11 14.26
C VAL A 311 -10.40 31.86 14.97
N VAL A 312 -10.47 30.80 15.77
CA VAL A 312 -11.66 30.50 16.57
C VAL A 312 -11.42 31.03 17.97
N ALA A 313 -12.24 31.99 18.39
CA ALA A 313 -12.23 32.48 19.76
C ALA A 313 -12.61 31.32 20.69
N ALA A 314 -11.71 30.95 21.62
CA ALA A 314 -12.04 29.99 22.66
C ALA A 314 -12.88 30.71 23.73
N GLY A 315 -13.97 30.08 24.17
CA GLY A 315 -14.87 30.63 25.19
C GLY A 315 -14.14 30.98 26.50
N PHE A 316 -14.79 31.83 27.31
CA PHE A 316 -14.47 32.51 28.60
C PHE A 316 -13.12 32.33 29.33
N GLN A 317 -12.38 31.25 29.11
CA GLN A 317 -10.98 31.09 29.46
C GLN A 317 -10.33 30.20 28.38
N ARG A 318 -9.57 30.74 27.40
CA ARG A 318 -8.40 30.11 26.75
C ARG A 318 -7.93 30.86 25.49
N GLN A 319 -6.67 30.63 25.15
CA GLN A 319 -5.96 31.14 23.97
C GLN A 319 -6.76 30.91 22.67
N ALA A 320 -6.68 31.88 21.75
CA ALA A 320 -7.23 31.73 20.41
C ALA A 320 -6.60 30.51 19.72
N THR A 321 -7.43 29.61 19.20
CA THR A 321 -6.96 28.44 18.44
C THR A 321 -7.17 28.65 16.95
N GLU A 322 -6.12 28.48 16.16
CA GLU A 322 -6.23 28.50 14.71
C GLU A 322 -6.80 27.16 14.21
N LYS A 323 -7.93 27.24 13.49
CA LYS A 323 -8.52 26.09 12.80
C LYS A 323 -8.12 26.15 11.33
N VAL A 324 -7.43 25.11 10.89
CA VAL A 324 -7.03 24.93 9.48
C VAL A 324 -7.99 23.95 8.80
N SER A 325 -8.51 24.33 7.63
CA SER A 325 -9.28 23.43 6.76
C SER A 325 -8.77 23.47 5.32
N ALA A 326 -8.79 22.32 4.66
CA ALA A 326 -8.40 22.17 3.26
C ALA A 326 -9.64 22.19 2.35
N THR A 327 -9.59 23.01 1.29
CA THR A 327 -10.48 22.85 0.13
C THR A 327 -9.85 21.83 -0.82
N THR A 328 -10.70 20.99 -1.41
CA THR A 328 -10.23 19.84 -2.20
C THR A 328 -10.87 19.84 -3.58
N SER A 329 -10.18 19.24 -4.55
CA SER A 329 -10.77 18.92 -5.84
C SER A 329 -10.38 17.53 -6.29
N ARG A 330 -11.20 16.95 -7.16
CA ARG A 330 -10.87 15.70 -7.84
C ARG A 330 -9.63 15.92 -8.70
N HIS A 331 -8.67 15.03 -8.57
CA HIS A 331 -7.49 14.98 -9.39
C HIS A 331 -7.53 13.73 -10.26
N VAL A 332 -7.44 13.95 -11.56
CA VAL A 332 -7.37 12.91 -12.56
C VAL A 332 -5.89 12.66 -12.81
N PHE A 333 -5.35 11.59 -12.22
CA PHE A 333 -3.93 11.24 -12.34
C PHE A 333 -3.69 10.01 -13.22
N LEU A 334 -4.63 9.06 -13.22
CA LEU A 334 -4.58 7.81 -14.00
C LEU A 334 -5.77 7.67 -14.96
N GLN A 335 -6.06 8.72 -15.75
CA GLN A 335 -7.01 8.63 -16.86
C GLN A 335 -6.38 9.10 -18.16
#